data_AF-A0A7C4VJX5-F1
#
_entry.id   AF-A0A7C4VJX5-F1
#
_cell.length_a   1.000
_cell.length_b   1.000
_cell.length_c   1.000
_cell.angle_alpha   90.00
_cell.angle_beta   90.00
_cell.angle_gamma   90.00
#
_symmetry.space_group_name_H-M   'P 1'
#
loop_
_entity.id
_entity.type
_entity.pdbx_description
1 polymer ?
#
loop_
_entity_poly.entity_id
_entity_poly.type
_entity_poly.pdbx_seq_one_letter_code
_entity_poly.pdbx_strand_id
1 'polypeptide(L)'
;MMLHNAIAYSYDYYRNLSFILTGSEMCVLYDILRNTENPLYGRAFIEIRTRKLRKGKAVNLLEMGFKEVGRDVSQREIDIVVEELDGIIGWLTYYGYLRVSGKGDFEEIKRETVELAKAELENFLKGRVSRRYRLVLRLLTEGVKEWSLLKRGLEKAEGKELSDRVLYEILQQLKAHSIIDEENNFTDPIIKEASKSI
;
A
#
# COMPACT_ATOMS: atom_id res chain seq x y z
N MET A 1 -3.83 21.24 12.16
CA MET A 1 -4.10 21.63 13.57
C MET A 1 -5.54 22.09 13.80
N MET A 2 -6.10 23.01 12.99
CA MET A 2 -7.48 23.48 13.14
C MET A 2 -8.55 22.38 13.01
N LEU A 3 -8.39 21.44 12.06
CA LEU A 3 -9.32 20.32 11.88
C LEU A 3 -9.34 19.36 13.08
N HIS A 4 -8.17 18.99 13.61
CA HIS A 4 -8.11 18.05 14.75
C HIS A 4 -8.76 18.65 16.00
N ASN A 5 -8.60 19.95 16.22
CA ASN A 5 -9.29 20.68 17.29
C ASN A 5 -10.81 20.66 17.10
N ALA A 6 -11.30 20.88 15.87
CA ALA A 6 -12.73 20.83 15.58
C ALA A 6 -13.31 19.42 15.80
N ILE A 7 -12.58 18.37 15.41
CA ILE A 7 -12.97 16.98 15.64
C ILE A 7 -12.96 16.67 17.15
N ALA A 8 -11.92 17.07 17.88
CA ALA A 8 -11.83 16.86 19.33
C ALA A 8 -12.97 17.54 20.09
N TYR A 9 -13.23 18.82 19.79
CA TYR A 9 -14.38 19.55 20.34
C TYR A 9 -15.69 18.82 20.02
N SER A 10 -15.84 18.39 18.77
CA SER A 10 -17.08 17.75 18.35
C SER A 10 -17.29 16.39 19.00
N TYR A 11 -16.21 15.62 19.19
CA TYR A 11 -16.21 14.35 19.91
C TYR A 11 -16.71 14.52 21.36
N ASP A 12 -16.29 15.61 22.02
CA ASP A 12 -16.62 15.85 23.42
C ASP A 12 -18.05 16.37 23.63
N TYR A 13 -18.54 17.23 22.71
CA TYR A 13 -19.78 17.97 22.91
C TYR A 13 -20.96 17.51 22.04
N TYR A 14 -20.75 16.83 20.92
CA TYR A 14 -21.85 16.42 20.00
C TYR A 14 -22.04 14.91 19.95
N ARG A 15 -22.92 14.38 20.81
CA ARG A 15 -23.25 12.94 20.89
C ARG A 15 -23.91 12.36 19.64
N ASN A 16 -24.50 13.21 18.80
CA ASN A 16 -25.19 12.80 17.58
C ASN A 16 -24.30 12.92 16.33
N LEU A 17 -23.00 13.15 16.52
CA LEU A 17 -22.03 13.25 15.44
C LEU A 17 -20.99 12.14 15.59
N SER A 18 -20.68 11.47 14.48
CA SER A 18 -19.64 10.44 14.41
C SER A 18 -18.68 10.77 13.29
N PHE A 19 -17.40 10.53 13.53
CA PHE A 19 -16.34 10.73 12.54
C PHE A 19 -15.83 9.37 12.09
N ILE A 20 -15.70 9.21 10.77
CA ILE A 20 -15.01 8.06 10.17
C ILE A 20 -13.73 8.59 9.56
N LEU A 21 -12.60 8.18 10.14
CA LEU A 21 -11.27 8.47 9.62
C LEU A 21 -10.80 7.26 8.81
N THR A 22 -10.33 7.50 7.59
CA THR A 22 -9.81 6.45 6.71
C THR A 22 -8.41 6.84 6.25
N GLY A 23 -7.52 5.87 6.07
CA GLY A 23 -6.16 6.10 5.57
C GLY A 23 -5.52 4.79 5.13
N SER A 24 -4.82 4.83 3.99
CA SER A 24 -3.97 3.73 3.51
C SER A 24 -2.64 3.65 4.26
N GLU A 25 -2.21 4.76 4.86
CA GLU A 25 -0.97 4.91 5.62
C GLU A 25 -1.27 4.80 7.13
N MET A 26 -1.43 3.57 7.60
CA MET A 26 -1.89 3.28 8.96
C MET A 26 -0.99 3.91 10.03
N CYS A 27 0.33 3.87 9.86
CA CYS A 27 1.25 4.48 10.81
C CYS A 27 1.08 6.00 10.87
N VAL A 28 0.91 6.67 9.72
CA VAL A 28 0.67 8.13 9.67
C VAL A 28 -0.64 8.48 10.38
N LEU A 29 -1.69 7.69 10.19
CA LEU A 29 -2.96 7.89 10.91
C LEU A 29 -2.79 7.68 12.42
N TYR A 30 -2.04 6.66 12.85
CA TYR A 30 -1.78 6.44 14.27
C TYR A 30 -0.90 7.52 14.89
N ASP A 31 0.07 8.06 14.17
CA ASP A 31 0.91 9.16 14.64
C ASP A 31 0.06 10.41 14.93
N ILE A 32 -1.07 10.58 14.24
CA ILE A 32 -2.04 11.63 14.56
C ILE A 32 -2.82 11.28 15.82
N LEU A 33 -3.36 10.06 15.91
CA LEU A 33 -4.29 9.66 16.98
C LEU A 33 -3.61 9.37 18.33
N ARG A 34 -2.35 8.95 18.32
CA ARG A 34 -1.60 8.49 19.50
C ARG A 34 -0.52 9.46 19.96
N ASN A 35 -0.33 10.58 19.28
CA ASN A 35 0.60 11.62 19.72
C ASN A 35 0.00 12.43 20.87
N THR A 36 0.71 12.48 22.00
CA THR A 36 0.32 13.21 23.22
C THR A 36 0.11 14.71 23.04
N GLU A 37 0.72 15.31 22.01
CA GLU A 37 0.55 16.72 21.67
C GLU A 37 -0.67 16.97 20.78
N ASN A 38 -1.31 15.93 20.25
CA ASN A 38 -2.47 16.05 19.39
C ASN A 38 -3.76 16.17 20.22
N PRO A 39 -4.69 17.07 19.88
CA PRO A 39 -5.96 17.22 20.59
C PRO A 39 -6.84 15.98 20.55
N LEU A 40 -6.62 15.03 19.63
CA LEU A 40 -7.36 13.76 19.58
C LEU A 40 -6.84 12.71 20.58
N TYR A 41 -5.68 12.95 21.21
CA TYR A 41 -5.09 12.01 22.15
C TYR A 41 -6.03 11.68 23.31
N GLY A 42 -6.01 10.41 23.74
CA GLY A 42 -6.83 9.90 24.85
C GLY A 42 -8.30 9.69 24.54
N ARG A 43 -8.79 10.06 23.34
CA ARG A 43 -10.17 9.79 22.91
C ARG A 43 -10.26 8.40 22.30
N ALA A 44 -11.16 7.58 22.83
CA ALA A 44 -11.37 6.23 22.34
C ALA A 44 -11.91 6.25 20.89
N PHE A 45 -11.49 5.28 20.09
CA PHE A 45 -12.02 5.07 18.75
C PHE A 45 -12.18 3.59 18.47
N ILE A 46 -13.12 3.25 17.60
CA ILE A 46 -13.29 1.89 17.10
C ILE A 46 -12.43 1.75 15.86
N GLU A 47 -11.53 0.79 15.89
CA GLU A 47 -10.69 0.50 14.74
C GLU A 47 -11.33 -0.59 13.86
N ILE A 48 -11.59 -0.26 12.59
CA ILE A 48 -12.03 -1.23 11.59
C ILE A 48 -10.89 -1.43 10.60
N ARG A 49 -10.17 -2.55 10.74
CA ARG A 49 -9.10 -2.91 9.80
C ARG A 49 -9.69 -3.59 8.56
N THR A 50 -9.54 -2.95 7.42
CA THR A 50 -9.73 -3.61 6.14
C THR A 50 -8.55 -4.55 5.89
N ARG A 51 -8.83 -5.75 5.38
CA ARG A 51 -7.82 -6.76 5.06
C ARG A 51 -7.97 -7.20 3.62
N LYS A 52 -6.90 -7.76 3.07
CA LYS A 52 -6.97 -8.51 1.82
C LYS A 52 -8.05 -9.58 1.92
N LEU A 53 -8.79 -9.78 0.83
CA LEU A 53 -9.75 -10.85 0.73
C LEU A 53 -9.00 -12.19 0.73
N ARG A 54 -9.52 -13.15 1.50
CA ARG A 54 -9.08 -14.54 1.32
C ARG A 54 -9.46 -14.99 -0.09
N LYS A 55 -8.67 -15.89 -0.68
CA LYS A 55 -8.86 -16.42 -2.05
C LYS A 55 -10.33 -16.64 -2.42
N GLY A 56 -11.08 -17.41 -1.61
CA GLY A 56 -12.50 -17.68 -1.90
C GLY A 56 -13.40 -16.43 -1.94
N LYS A 57 -13.15 -15.42 -1.10
CA LYS A 57 -13.90 -14.15 -1.15
C LYS A 57 -13.48 -13.28 -2.33
N ALA A 58 -12.21 -13.32 -2.73
CA ALA A 58 -11.71 -12.61 -3.90
C ALA A 58 -12.27 -13.17 -5.20
N VAL A 59 -12.31 -14.51 -5.32
CA VAL A 59 -12.97 -15.22 -6.42
C VAL A 59 -14.45 -14.84 -6.47
N ASN A 60 -15.16 -14.95 -5.35
CA ASN A 60 -16.58 -14.63 -5.28
C ASN A 60 -16.89 -13.16 -5.62
N LEU A 61 -16.02 -12.22 -5.21
CA LEU A 61 -16.15 -10.80 -5.59
C LEU A 61 -16.15 -10.63 -7.12
N LEU A 62 -15.20 -11.26 -7.82
CA LEU A 62 -15.09 -11.18 -9.28
C LEU A 62 -16.24 -11.90 -9.98
N GLU A 63 -16.57 -13.13 -9.56
CA GLU A 63 -17.68 -13.91 -10.12
C GLU A 63 -19.01 -13.15 -10.02
N MET A 64 -19.32 -12.60 -8.84
CA MET A 64 -20.53 -11.81 -8.65
C MET A 64 -20.52 -10.55 -9.52
N GLY A 65 -19.41 -9.82 -9.54
CA GLY A 65 -19.28 -8.61 -10.35
C GLY A 65 -19.48 -8.87 -11.84
N PHE A 66 -18.87 -9.93 -12.39
CA PHE A 66 -19.07 -10.30 -13.80
C PHE A 66 -20.48 -10.78 -14.10
N LYS A 67 -21.10 -11.54 -13.19
CA LYS A 67 -22.49 -11.99 -13.30
C LYS A 67 -23.47 -10.81 -13.34
N GLU A 68 -23.27 -9.78 -12.51
CA GLU A 68 -24.12 -8.59 -12.47
C GLU A 68 -24.15 -7.82 -13.79
N VAL A 69 -23.04 -7.83 -14.54
CA VAL A 69 -22.94 -7.17 -15.85
C VAL A 69 -23.12 -8.12 -17.04
N GLY A 70 -23.49 -9.38 -16.78
CA GLY A 70 -23.72 -10.39 -17.82
C GLY A 70 -22.46 -10.73 -18.64
N ARG A 71 -21.26 -10.61 -18.05
CA ARG A 71 -19.99 -10.97 -18.71
C ARG A 71 -19.57 -12.37 -18.28
N ASP A 72 -19.15 -13.17 -19.27
CA ASP A 72 -18.58 -14.49 -19.03
C ASP A 72 -17.05 -14.41 -19.01
N VAL A 73 -16.46 -14.81 -17.89
CA VAL A 73 -15.00 -14.85 -17.68
C VAL A 73 -14.68 -16.22 -17.10
N SER A 74 -13.70 -16.90 -17.70
CA SER A 74 -13.38 -18.26 -17.30
C SER A 74 -12.89 -18.33 -15.85
N GLN A 75 -13.25 -19.40 -15.13
CA GLN A 75 -12.76 -19.65 -13.77
C GLN A 75 -11.23 -19.60 -13.68
N ARG A 76 -10.55 -20.14 -14.70
CA ARG A 76 -9.09 -20.14 -14.79
C ARG A 76 -8.52 -18.73 -14.80
N GLU A 77 -9.14 -17.79 -15.52
CA GLU A 77 -8.71 -16.39 -15.54
C GLU A 77 -8.91 -15.75 -14.16
N ILE A 78 -10.07 -15.97 -13.53
CA ILE A 78 -10.38 -15.46 -12.18
C ILE A 78 -9.36 -15.98 -11.16
N ASP A 79 -9.04 -17.27 -11.19
CA ASP A 79 -8.09 -17.88 -10.26
C ASP A 79 -6.68 -17.28 -10.40
N ILE A 80 -6.22 -17.07 -11.65
CA ILE A 80 -4.92 -16.43 -11.94
C ILE A 80 -4.91 -14.98 -11.43
N VAL A 81 -5.96 -14.21 -11.71
CA VAL A 81 -6.10 -12.82 -11.26
C VAL A 81 -6.03 -12.74 -9.74
N VAL A 82 -6.75 -13.62 -9.03
CA VAL A 82 -6.78 -13.61 -7.57
C VAL A 82 -5.43 -13.98 -6.97
N GLU A 83 -4.71 -14.92 -7.59
CA GLU A 83 -3.36 -15.31 -7.18
C GLU A 83 -2.35 -14.16 -7.36
N GLU A 84 -2.40 -13.48 -8.50
CA GLU A 84 -1.47 -12.38 -8.82
C GLU A 84 -1.78 -11.08 -8.06
N LEU A 85 -3.06 -10.79 -7.78
CA LEU A 85 -3.49 -9.58 -7.08
C LEU A 85 -3.63 -9.78 -5.55
N ASP A 86 -3.35 -10.99 -5.07
CA ASP A 86 -3.30 -11.37 -3.65
C ASP A 86 -4.52 -10.92 -2.83
N GLY A 87 -5.71 -10.94 -3.42
CA GLY A 87 -6.94 -10.55 -2.72
C GLY A 87 -7.09 -9.05 -2.42
N ILE A 88 -6.27 -8.17 -2.99
CA ILE A 88 -6.38 -6.72 -2.78
C ILE A 88 -7.61 -6.20 -3.53
N ILE A 89 -8.63 -5.76 -2.79
CA ILE A 89 -9.94 -5.36 -3.32
C ILE A 89 -9.83 -4.28 -4.39
N GLY A 90 -8.95 -3.30 -4.19
CA GLY A 90 -8.72 -2.21 -5.14
C GLY A 90 -8.29 -2.75 -6.50
N TRP A 91 -7.28 -3.61 -6.54
CA TRP A 91 -6.80 -4.21 -7.79
C TRP A 91 -7.80 -5.16 -8.42
N LEU A 92 -8.47 -6.00 -7.63
CA LEU A 92 -9.51 -6.90 -8.15
C LEU A 92 -10.65 -6.12 -8.82
N THR A 93 -11.12 -5.05 -8.17
CA THR A 93 -12.16 -4.17 -8.70
C THR A 93 -11.68 -3.46 -9.97
N TYR A 94 -10.45 -2.94 -9.96
CA TYR A 94 -9.86 -2.26 -11.12
C TYR A 94 -9.74 -3.22 -12.31
N TYR A 95 -9.24 -4.44 -12.09
CA TYR A 95 -9.21 -5.48 -13.11
C TYR A 95 -10.61 -5.78 -13.66
N GLY A 96 -11.60 -6.01 -12.78
CA GLY A 96 -12.98 -6.27 -13.21
C GLY A 96 -13.53 -5.15 -14.08
N TYR A 97 -13.35 -3.90 -13.67
CA TYR A 97 -13.76 -2.72 -14.44
C TYR A 97 -13.12 -2.68 -15.83
N LEU A 98 -11.79 -2.85 -15.91
CA LEU A 98 -11.06 -2.81 -17.18
C LEU A 98 -11.47 -3.96 -18.11
N ARG A 99 -11.65 -5.16 -17.57
CA ARG A 99 -12.08 -6.34 -18.31
C ARG A 99 -13.49 -6.17 -18.90
N VAL A 100 -14.42 -5.59 -18.13
CA VAL A 100 -15.78 -5.29 -18.60
C VAL A 100 -15.82 -4.18 -19.65
N SER A 101 -14.92 -3.20 -19.52
CA SER A 101 -14.75 -2.07 -20.44
C SER A 101 -14.16 -2.47 -21.80
N GLY A 102 -13.86 -3.76 -22.00
CA GLY A 102 -13.36 -4.29 -23.27
C GLY A 102 -11.86 -4.11 -23.47
N LYS A 103 -11.09 -3.78 -22.41
CA LYS A 103 -9.63 -3.91 -22.45
C LYS A 103 -9.25 -5.39 -22.52
N GLY A 104 -8.07 -5.67 -23.10
CA GLY A 104 -7.67 -6.99 -23.57
C GLY A 104 -7.52 -8.06 -22.49
N ASP A 105 -6.55 -8.96 -22.68
CA ASP A 105 -6.32 -10.06 -21.75
C ASP A 105 -5.78 -9.56 -20.40
N PHE A 106 -5.70 -10.49 -19.43
CA PHE A 106 -5.20 -10.21 -18.09
C PHE A 106 -3.81 -9.53 -18.09
N GLU A 107 -2.92 -9.90 -19.02
CA GLU A 107 -1.57 -9.35 -19.07
C GLU A 107 -1.55 -7.88 -19.45
N GLU A 108 -2.43 -7.44 -20.35
CA GLU A 108 -2.59 -6.02 -20.67
C GLU A 108 -3.08 -5.22 -19.45
N ILE A 109 -4.09 -5.74 -18.75
CA ILE A 109 -4.64 -5.10 -17.56
C ILE A 109 -3.59 -5.06 -16.44
N LYS A 110 -2.81 -6.13 -16.27
CA LYS A 110 -1.71 -6.19 -15.30
C LYS A 110 -0.67 -5.12 -15.58
N ARG A 111 -0.24 -4.96 -16.84
CA ARG A 111 0.73 -3.90 -17.21
C ARG A 111 0.20 -2.51 -16.85
N GLU A 112 -1.06 -2.21 -17.17
CA GLU A 112 -1.67 -0.91 -16.83
C GLU A 112 -1.77 -0.70 -15.31
N THR A 113 -2.10 -1.75 -14.56
CA THR A 113 -2.15 -1.73 -13.10
C THR A 113 -0.77 -1.47 -12.50
N VAL A 114 0.28 -2.08 -13.04
CA VAL A 114 1.68 -1.85 -12.63
C VAL A 114 2.11 -0.41 -12.92
N GLU A 115 1.76 0.15 -14.08
CA GLU A 115 2.07 1.55 -14.41
C GLU A 115 1.36 2.54 -13.47
N LEU A 116 0.12 2.25 -13.06
CA LEU A 116 -0.59 3.05 -12.06
C LEU A 116 0.13 3.02 -10.71
N ALA A 117 0.45 1.83 -10.20
CA ALA A 117 1.19 1.69 -8.94
C ALA A 117 2.59 2.31 -9.01
N LYS A 118 3.24 2.24 -10.17
CA LYS A 118 4.51 2.91 -10.44
C LYS A 118 4.37 4.42 -10.32
N ALA A 119 3.33 5.00 -10.90
CA ALA A 119 3.08 6.44 -10.79
C ALA A 119 2.86 6.88 -9.32
N GLU A 120 2.14 6.08 -8.54
CA GLU A 120 1.95 6.32 -7.09
C GLU A 120 3.28 6.23 -6.33
N LEU A 121 4.08 5.20 -6.60
CA LEU A 121 5.39 5.02 -5.99
C LEU A 121 6.36 6.15 -6.38
N GLU A 122 6.36 6.58 -7.64
CA GLU A 122 7.10 7.75 -8.10
C GLU A 122 6.66 9.03 -7.38
N ASN A 123 5.35 9.22 -7.17
CA ASN A 123 4.84 10.35 -6.38
C ASN A 123 5.32 10.30 -4.92
N PHE A 124 5.32 9.12 -4.30
CA PHE A 124 5.93 8.94 -2.98
C PHE A 124 7.44 9.30 -3.01
N LEU A 125 8.16 8.95 -4.07
CA LEU A 125 9.59 9.22 -4.20
C LEU A 125 9.92 10.69 -4.55
N LYS A 126 9.02 11.45 -5.17
CA LYS A 126 9.27 12.84 -5.62
C LYS A 126 9.74 13.77 -4.50
N GLY A 127 9.26 13.58 -3.27
CA GLY A 127 9.70 14.35 -2.10
C GLY A 127 10.98 13.83 -1.43
N ARG A 128 11.49 12.68 -1.87
CA ARG A 128 12.57 11.91 -1.23
C ARG A 128 13.77 11.89 -2.17
N VAL A 129 14.55 12.97 -2.13
CA VAL A 129 15.67 13.31 -3.03
C VAL A 129 16.78 12.23 -3.11
N SER A 130 16.79 11.25 -2.20
CA SER A 130 17.85 10.25 -2.16
C SER A 130 17.59 9.05 -3.10
N ARG A 131 18.52 8.82 -4.03
CA ARG A 131 18.63 7.58 -4.83
C ARG A 131 18.59 6.30 -3.98
N ARG A 132 18.88 6.41 -2.68
CA ARG A 132 18.87 5.30 -1.71
C ARG A 132 17.51 4.62 -1.59
N TYR A 133 16.39 5.35 -1.71
CA TYR A 133 15.06 4.72 -1.64
C TYR A 133 14.86 3.72 -2.79
N ARG A 134 15.18 4.13 -4.02
CA ARG A 134 15.10 3.25 -5.20
C ARG A 134 16.00 2.04 -5.07
N LEU A 135 17.22 2.24 -4.54
CA LEU A 135 18.16 1.16 -4.32
C LEU A 135 17.69 0.17 -3.25
N VAL A 136 17.15 0.66 -2.12
CA VAL A 136 16.55 -0.20 -1.09
C VAL A 136 15.37 -0.98 -1.66
N LEU A 137 14.46 -0.32 -2.38
CA LEU A 137 13.33 -1.00 -3.04
C LEU A 137 13.82 -2.10 -3.99
N ARG A 138 14.85 -1.82 -4.79
CA ARG A 138 15.45 -2.82 -5.69
C ARG A 138 16.07 -4.00 -4.95
N LEU A 139 16.85 -3.76 -3.90
CA LEU A 139 17.42 -4.84 -3.08
C LEU A 139 16.31 -5.69 -2.43
N LEU A 140 15.21 -5.06 -2.00
CA LEU A 140 14.05 -5.77 -1.46
C LEU A 140 13.32 -6.59 -2.52
N THR A 141 13.22 -6.13 -3.78
CA THR A 141 12.63 -6.94 -4.86
C THR A 141 13.48 -8.17 -5.19
N GLU A 142 14.81 -8.06 -5.02
CA GLU A 142 15.79 -9.16 -5.10
C GLU A 142 15.77 -10.09 -3.87
N GLY A 143 14.97 -9.78 -2.84
CA GLY A 143 14.81 -10.59 -1.64
C GLY A 143 15.81 -10.30 -0.52
N VAL A 144 16.63 -9.25 -0.65
CA VAL A 144 17.59 -8.85 0.38
C VAL A 144 16.87 -8.12 1.52
N LYS A 145 16.68 -8.79 2.66
CA LYS A 145 15.97 -8.23 3.82
C LYS A 145 16.87 -7.93 5.02
N GLU A 146 18.05 -8.54 5.06
CA GLU A 146 18.98 -8.39 6.18
C GLU A 146 19.56 -6.97 6.22
N TRP A 147 19.55 -6.36 7.42
CA TRP A 147 20.05 -5.01 7.65
C TRP A 147 21.47 -4.80 7.11
N SER A 148 22.38 -5.74 7.43
CA SER A 148 23.78 -5.67 7.04
C SER A 148 23.99 -5.70 5.52
N LEU A 149 23.18 -6.48 4.80
CA LEU A 149 23.23 -6.60 3.34
C LEU A 149 22.62 -5.38 2.66
N LEU A 150 21.48 -4.89 3.16
CA LEU A 150 20.86 -3.65 2.70
C LEU A 150 21.80 -2.46 2.84
N LYS A 151 22.43 -2.30 4.01
CA LYS A 151 23.40 -1.22 4.28
C LYS A 151 24.60 -1.33 3.35
N ARG A 152 25.19 -2.53 3.23
CA ARG A 152 26.32 -2.78 2.33
C ARG A 152 25.99 -2.46 0.87
N GLY A 153 24.77 -2.77 0.43
CA GLY A 153 24.29 -2.42 -0.91
C GLY A 153 24.27 -0.92 -1.15
N LEU A 154 23.77 -0.14 -0.18
CA LEU A 154 23.79 1.32 -0.22
C LEU A 154 25.21 1.90 -0.25
N GLU A 155 26.08 1.42 0.65
CA GLU A 155 27.47 1.89 0.76
C GLU A 155 28.28 1.60 -0.50
N LYS A 156 28.10 0.40 -1.08
CA LYS A 156 28.72 0.01 -2.34
C LYS A 156 28.30 0.92 -3.49
N ALA A 157 27.03 1.31 -3.56
CA ALA A 157 26.52 2.18 -4.61
C ALA A 157 27.01 3.63 -4.49
N GLU A 158 27.29 4.10 -3.27
CA GLU A 158 27.79 5.47 -3.02
C GLU A 158 29.32 5.55 -2.85
N GLY A 159 30.01 4.42 -2.76
CA GLY A 159 31.46 4.37 -2.55
C GLY A 159 31.92 4.92 -1.20
N LYS A 160 31.03 4.95 -0.19
CA LYS A 160 31.31 5.47 1.15
C LYS A 160 30.48 4.78 2.22
N GLU A 161 30.98 4.81 3.45
CA GLU A 161 30.26 4.33 4.63
C GLU A 161 29.05 5.23 4.95
N LEU A 162 27.97 4.61 5.44
CA LEU A 162 26.74 5.31 5.81
C LEU A 162 26.42 5.07 7.29
N SER A 163 25.85 6.08 7.93
CA SER A 163 25.28 5.92 9.28
C SER A 163 24.08 4.98 9.22
N ASP A 164 23.93 4.12 10.24
CA ASP A 164 22.76 3.24 10.41
C ASP A 164 21.43 4.01 10.39
N ARG A 165 21.45 5.27 10.85
CA ARG A 165 20.30 6.16 10.82
C ARG A 165 19.73 6.35 9.42
N VAL A 166 20.57 6.35 8.38
CA VAL A 166 20.12 6.52 6.99
C VAL A 166 19.22 5.36 6.56
N LEU A 167 19.67 4.11 6.77
CA LEU A 167 18.88 2.94 6.40
C LEU A 167 17.64 2.84 7.28
N TYR A 168 17.77 3.18 8.57
CA TYR A 168 16.64 3.21 9.50
C TYR A 168 15.53 4.12 8.98
N GLU A 169 15.85 5.39 8.68
CA GLU A 169 14.86 6.37 8.23
C GLU A 169 14.18 5.94 6.92
N ILE A 170 14.92 5.33 5.98
CA ILE A 170 14.35 4.82 4.73
C ILE A 170 13.34 3.70 5.02
N LEU A 171 13.74 2.67 5.78
CA LEU A 171 12.86 1.54 6.07
C LEU A 171 11.62 1.98 6.87
N GLN A 172 11.79 2.88 7.84
CA GLN A 172 10.67 3.43 8.60
C GLN A 172 9.69 4.18 7.72
N GLN A 173 10.17 4.97 6.75
CA GLN A 173 9.30 5.66 5.81
C GLN A 173 8.57 4.69 4.87
N LEU A 174 9.24 3.65 4.38
CA LEU A 174 8.57 2.61 3.57
C LEU A 174 7.50 1.86 4.37
N LYS A 175 7.76 1.55 5.64
CA LYS A 175 6.81 0.91 6.56
C LYS A 175 5.63 1.83 6.89
N ALA A 176 5.91 3.10 7.18
CA ALA A 176 4.90 4.06 7.57
C ALA A 176 3.85 4.30 6.47
N HIS A 177 4.30 4.23 5.21
CA HIS A 177 3.46 4.34 4.03
C HIS A 177 2.90 2.99 3.54
N SER A 178 3.00 1.94 4.34
CA SER A 178 2.50 0.60 4.02
C SER A 178 3.08 0.02 2.73
N ILE A 179 4.26 0.45 2.26
CA ILE A 179 4.93 -0.11 1.06
C ILE A 179 5.54 -1.46 1.40
N ILE A 180 6.13 -1.56 2.60
CA ILE A 180 6.65 -2.80 3.17
C ILE A 180 6.11 -3.01 4.59
N ASP A 181 6.12 -4.26 5.05
CA ASP A 181 5.80 -4.62 6.43
C ASP A 181 7.02 -4.57 7.36
N GLU A 182 6.83 -4.96 8.62
CA GLU A 182 7.89 -4.94 9.63
C GLU A 182 9.07 -5.88 9.32
N GLU A 183 8.82 -6.93 8.55
CA GLU A 183 9.78 -7.93 8.10
C GLU A 183 10.42 -7.55 6.75
N ASN A 184 10.13 -6.34 6.25
CA ASN A 184 10.56 -5.81 4.97
C ASN A 184 10.01 -6.60 3.75
N ASN A 185 8.84 -7.23 3.87
CA ASN A 185 8.11 -7.75 2.72
C ASN A 185 7.28 -6.64 2.09
N PHE A 186 7.17 -6.63 0.76
CA PHE A 186 6.16 -5.80 0.09
C PHE A 186 4.77 -6.21 0.55
N THR A 187 3.96 -5.23 0.94
CA THR A 187 2.58 -5.44 1.35
C THR A 187 1.66 -5.71 0.16
N ASP A 188 2.10 -5.36 -1.05
CA ASP A 188 1.34 -5.42 -2.29
C ASP A 188 2.21 -5.98 -3.43
N PRO A 189 1.80 -7.09 -4.09
CA PRO A 189 2.55 -7.67 -5.20
C PRO A 189 2.69 -6.74 -6.40
N ILE A 190 1.72 -5.85 -6.64
CA ILE A 190 1.78 -4.86 -7.73
C ILE A 190 2.82 -3.79 -7.41
N ILE A 191 2.90 -3.33 -6.15
CA ILE A 191 3.96 -2.39 -5.73
C ILE A 191 5.34 -3.05 -5.85
N LYS A 192 5.46 -4.34 -5.50
CA LYS A 192 6.70 -5.10 -5.71
C LYS A 192 7.10 -5.13 -7.19
N GLU A 193 6.15 -5.39 -8.09
CA GLU A 193 6.40 -5.41 -9.53
C GLU A 193 6.79 -4.02 -10.05
N ALA A 194 6.05 -2.99 -9.68
CA ALA A 194 6.36 -1.60 -10.01
C ALA A 194 7.77 -1.22 -9.56
N SER A 195 8.17 -1.64 -8.35
CA SER A 195 9.48 -1.39 -7.74
C SER A 195 10.66 -1.95 -8.54
N LYS A 196 10.45 -2.94 -9.42
CA LYS A 196 11.50 -3.47 -10.29
C LYS A 196 11.89 -2.52 -11.42
N SER A 197 10.98 -1.59 -11.77
CA SER A 197 11.08 -0.75 -12.96
C SER A 197 11.36 0.73 -12.67
N ILE A 198 11.71 1.05 -11.41
CA ILE A 198 12.03 2.40 -10.91
C ILE A 198 13.52 2.60 -10.58
#